data_AF-A0A0F0HYE5-F1
#
_entry.id   AF-A0A0F0HYE5-F1
#
_cell.length_a   1.000
_cell.length_b   1.000
_cell.length_c   1.000
_cell.angle_alpha   90.00
_cell.angle_beta   90.00
_cell.angle_gamma   90.00
#
_symmetry.space_group_name_H-M   'P 1'
#
loop_
_entity.id
_entity.type
_entity.pdbx_description
1 polymer ?
#
loop_
_entity_poly.entity_id
_entity_poly.type
_entity_poly.pdbx_seq_one_letter_code
_entity_poly.pdbx_strand_id
1 'polypeptide(L)'
;RNDLLFASDREKTAERVRERLGLPEGKKVVLYAPTFREDRRRPQDGYQLDLRLDLAAAQAALGEDQVLLVRSHELMCGQIPDAGNGYLWDVGTYPDMAELLLIADVLVTDYSSAMFDFANTGRPMLFFTHDLAHYRDNLRGFTFDFEAEAPGPLLAGSAELVAALGRVDAVAAEHADRYAAFRERYCDLDDGRAASRVVDALLKN
;
A
#
# COMPACT_ATOMS: atom_id res chain seq x y z
N ARG A 1 3.82 -14.79 -6.00
CA ARG A 1 4.31 -13.39 -6.03
C ARG A 1 4.95 -13.01 -4.70
N ASN A 2 4.32 -13.34 -3.56
CA ASN A 2 4.80 -12.94 -2.23
C ASN A 2 6.11 -13.60 -1.80
N ASP A 3 6.61 -14.63 -2.50
CA ASP A 3 7.91 -15.26 -2.23
C ASP A 3 9.07 -14.26 -2.04
N LEU A 4 9.07 -13.14 -2.76
CA LEU A 4 10.07 -12.08 -2.59
C LEU A 4 10.12 -11.52 -1.16
N LEU A 5 8.98 -11.42 -0.47
CA LEU A 5 8.89 -10.90 0.90
C LEU A 5 9.55 -11.83 1.93
N PHE A 6 9.72 -13.11 1.57
CA PHE A 6 10.34 -14.16 2.39
C PHE A 6 11.77 -14.51 1.94
N ALA A 7 12.23 -13.93 0.84
CA ALA A 7 13.52 -14.27 0.24
C ALA A 7 14.68 -13.92 1.18
N SER A 8 15.69 -14.80 1.24
CA SER A 8 16.88 -14.59 2.08
C SER A 8 17.72 -13.37 1.69
N ASP A 9 17.63 -12.94 0.44
CA ASP A 9 18.32 -11.77 -0.13
C ASP A 9 17.40 -10.55 -0.29
N ARG A 10 16.23 -10.55 0.37
CA ARG A 10 15.25 -9.47 0.28
C ARG A 10 15.84 -8.10 0.66
N GLU A 11 16.75 -8.03 1.63
CA GLU A 11 17.38 -6.75 2.02
C GLU A 11 18.23 -6.17 0.89
N LYS A 12 18.99 -7.01 0.18
CA LYS A 12 19.77 -6.58 -1.01
C LYS A 12 18.84 -6.14 -2.14
N THR A 13 17.71 -6.82 -2.30
CA THR A 13 16.69 -6.40 -3.26
C THR A 13 16.09 -5.05 -2.87
N ALA A 14 15.78 -4.85 -1.59
CA ALA A 14 15.26 -3.60 -1.07
C ALA A 14 16.24 -2.44 -1.30
N GLU A 15 17.53 -2.63 -0.99
CA GLU A 15 18.60 -1.66 -1.27
C GLU A 15 18.62 -1.27 -2.76
N ARG A 16 18.65 -2.26 -3.67
CA ARG A 16 18.64 -2.02 -5.11
C ARG A 16 17.40 -1.25 -5.58
N VAL A 17 16.23 -1.55 -5.02
CA VAL A 17 14.98 -0.85 -5.37
C VAL A 17 15.02 0.60 -4.87
N ARG A 18 15.48 0.83 -3.62
CA ARG A 18 15.65 2.19 -3.07
C ARG A 18 16.65 3.02 -3.90
N GLU A 19 17.78 2.42 -4.30
CA GLU A 19 18.76 3.05 -5.19
C GLU A 19 18.17 3.36 -6.57
N ARG A 20 17.46 2.41 -7.18
CA ARG A 20 16.83 2.58 -8.50
C ARG A 20 15.82 3.73 -8.52
N LEU A 21 15.08 3.90 -7.43
CA LEU A 21 14.11 4.98 -7.26
C LEU A 21 14.77 6.30 -6.81
N GLY A 22 16.06 6.29 -6.47
CA GLY A 22 16.78 7.46 -5.96
C GLY A 22 16.25 7.96 -4.62
N LEU A 23 15.80 7.05 -3.76
CA LEU A 23 15.22 7.44 -2.47
C LEU A 23 16.30 7.95 -1.52
N PRO A 24 16.05 9.04 -0.78
CA PRO A 24 16.96 9.53 0.25
C PRO A 24 17.22 8.48 1.34
N GLU A 25 18.47 8.43 1.81
CA GLU A 25 18.87 7.58 2.92
C GLU A 25 18.16 7.97 4.23
N GLY A 26 17.91 6.99 5.09
CA GLY A 26 17.33 7.20 6.42
C GLY A 26 15.84 7.55 6.46
N LYS A 27 15.20 7.90 5.33
CA LYS A 27 13.76 8.23 5.29
C LYS A 27 12.91 6.97 5.32
N LYS A 28 11.84 7.00 6.13
CA LYS A 28 10.76 6.00 6.11
C LYS A 28 9.98 6.10 4.80
N VAL A 29 9.67 4.97 4.18
CA VAL A 29 8.94 4.87 2.92
C VAL A 29 7.46 4.62 3.20
N VAL A 30 6.61 5.59 2.88
CA VAL A 30 5.15 5.44 2.88
C VAL A 30 4.71 5.10 1.47
N LEU A 31 4.11 3.93 1.28
CA LEU A 31 3.49 3.56 0.00
C LEU A 31 1.99 3.83 0.07
N TYR A 32 1.50 4.77 -0.73
CA TYR A 32 0.08 5.03 -0.92
C TYR A 32 -0.43 4.36 -2.21
N ALA A 33 -1.28 3.35 -2.05
CA ALA A 33 -1.83 2.55 -3.14
C ALA A 33 -3.37 2.49 -3.08
N PRO A 34 -4.08 3.57 -3.49
CA PRO A 34 -5.53 3.60 -3.52
C PRO A 34 -6.10 2.76 -4.68
N THR A 35 -7.31 2.23 -4.50
CA THR A 35 -8.05 1.58 -5.60
C THR A 35 -8.69 2.61 -6.54
N PHE A 36 -8.93 2.24 -7.80
CA PHE A 36 -9.71 3.09 -8.71
C PHE A 36 -11.20 3.05 -8.36
N ARG A 37 -11.95 4.07 -8.79
CA ARG A 37 -13.41 4.16 -8.57
C ARG A 37 -14.13 4.14 -9.91
N GLU A 38 -15.05 3.19 -10.09
CA GLU A 38 -15.74 2.95 -11.36
C GLU A 38 -16.63 4.13 -11.80
N ASP A 39 -17.14 4.90 -10.85
CA ASP A 39 -17.95 6.08 -11.07
C ASP A 39 -17.12 7.34 -11.45
N ARG A 40 -15.79 7.28 -11.35
CA ARG A 40 -14.87 8.37 -11.75
C ARG A 40 -14.30 8.21 -13.15
N ARG A 41 -15.01 7.50 -14.02
CA ARG A 41 -14.62 7.29 -15.41
C ARG A 41 -14.70 8.60 -16.19
N ARG A 42 -13.59 9.01 -16.78
CA ARG A 42 -13.55 10.01 -17.85
C ARG A 42 -13.85 9.35 -19.19
N PRO A 43 -14.70 9.95 -20.05
CA PRO A 43 -15.16 9.33 -21.31
C PRO A 43 -14.05 8.86 -22.26
N GLN A 44 -12.86 9.45 -22.19
CA GLN A 44 -11.76 9.20 -23.13
C GLN A 44 -10.42 8.82 -22.47
N ASP A 45 -10.29 8.99 -21.14
CA ASP A 45 -8.98 8.91 -20.47
C ASP A 45 -8.87 7.77 -19.45
N GLY A 46 -9.93 7.02 -19.15
CA GLY A 46 -9.92 6.02 -18.07
C GLY A 46 -10.47 6.59 -16.76
N TYR A 47 -9.95 6.20 -15.60
CA TYR A 47 -10.44 6.66 -14.30
C TYR A 47 -9.60 7.84 -13.77
N GLN A 48 -10.23 8.92 -13.35
CA GLN A 48 -9.49 10.07 -12.83
C GLN A 48 -8.75 9.73 -11.53
N LEU A 49 -7.46 10.05 -11.46
CA LEU A 49 -6.72 10.07 -10.21
C LEU A 49 -7.26 11.15 -9.27
N ASP A 50 -7.64 10.72 -8.08
CA ASP A 50 -8.05 11.60 -7.00
C ASP A 50 -7.50 11.02 -5.70
N LEU A 51 -6.39 11.60 -5.27
CA LEU A 51 -5.64 11.11 -4.12
C LEU A 51 -6.36 11.38 -2.81
N ARG A 52 -7.24 12.39 -2.74
CA ARG A 52 -7.92 12.90 -1.54
C ARG A 52 -7.02 13.29 -0.36
N LEU A 53 -5.73 13.06 -0.48
CA LEU A 53 -4.66 13.44 0.42
C LEU A 53 -4.16 14.81 0.04
N ASP A 54 -4.14 15.72 1.01
CA ASP A 54 -3.47 17.00 0.93
C ASP A 54 -1.95 16.76 0.96
N LEU A 55 -1.36 16.69 -0.23
CA LEU A 55 0.06 16.43 -0.42
C LEU A 55 0.95 17.52 0.18
N ALA A 56 0.50 18.78 0.17
CA ALA A 56 1.25 19.90 0.72
C ALA A 56 1.28 19.82 2.24
N ALA A 57 0.13 19.53 2.88
CA ALA A 57 0.07 19.32 4.32
C ALA A 57 0.87 18.09 4.76
N ALA A 58 0.79 16.99 3.99
CA ALA A 58 1.57 15.79 4.26
C ALA A 58 3.08 16.05 4.17
N GLN A 59 3.53 16.74 3.11
CA GLN A 59 4.94 17.11 2.95
C GLN A 59 5.43 18.02 4.09
N ALA A 60 4.63 19.03 4.45
CA ALA A 60 4.97 19.96 5.53
C ALA A 60 5.09 19.26 6.89
N ALA A 61 4.27 18.24 7.15
CA ALA A 61 4.25 17.52 8.42
C ALA A 61 5.25 16.35 8.50
N LEU A 62 5.53 15.68 7.38
CA LEU A 62 6.22 14.37 7.37
C LEU A 62 7.49 14.36 6.52
N GLY A 63 7.74 15.38 5.69
CA GLY A 63 8.81 15.37 4.70
C GLY A 63 10.23 15.36 5.26
N GLU A 64 10.41 15.69 6.55
CA GLU A 64 11.71 15.60 7.24
C GLU A 64 12.13 14.15 7.55
N ASP A 65 11.19 13.23 7.71
CA ASP A 65 11.49 11.84 8.10
C ASP A 65 10.98 10.80 7.11
N GLN A 66 10.04 11.19 6.23
CA GLN A 66 9.32 10.27 5.37
C GLN A 66 9.39 10.69 3.91
N VAL A 67 9.21 9.71 3.03
CA VAL A 67 8.93 9.90 1.60
C VAL A 67 7.63 9.19 1.24
N LEU A 68 6.88 9.76 0.30
CA LEU A 68 5.60 9.25 -0.16
C LEU A 68 5.73 8.70 -1.57
N LEU A 69 5.54 7.40 -1.73
CA LEU A 69 5.45 6.70 -3.00
C LEU A 69 3.97 6.52 -3.32
N VAL A 70 3.52 7.01 -4.46
CA VAL A 70 2.13 6.84 -4.87
C VAL A 70 2.05 5.84 -6.01
N ARG A 71 1.36 4.73 -5.77
CA ARG A 71 1.07 3.70 -6.76
C ARG A 71 -0.37 3.88 -7.25
N SER A 72 -0.54 4.64 -8.32
CA SER A 72 -1.82 4.69 -9.03
C SER A 72 -2.10 3.35 -9.72
N HIS A 73 -3.38 3.02 -9.85
CA HIS A 73 -3.80 1.83 -10.61
C HIS A 73 -3.62 2.08 -12.12
N GLU A 74 -3.28 1.06 -12.90
CA GLU A 74 -2.97 1.20 -14.35
C GLU A 74 -4.12 1.76 -15.19
N LEU A 75 -5.36 1.57 -14.72
CA LEU A 75 -6.57 2.13 -15.35
C LEU A 75 -6.81 3.61 -15.01
N MET A 76 -5.98 4.19 -14.14
CA MET A 76 -6.11 5.58 -13.72
C MET A 76 -5.27 6.49 -14.61
N CYS A 77 -5.84 7.62 -14.96
CA CYS A 77 -5.19 8.67 -15.72
C CYS A 77 -5.00 9.92 -14.89
N GLY A 78 -3.92 10.64 -15.20
CA GLY A 78 -3.53 11.87 -14.54
C GLY A 78 -2.09 11.79 -14.06
N GLN A 79 -1.45 12.95 -13.99
CA GLN A 79 -0.15 13.08 -13.37
C GLN A 79 -0.34 13.42 -11.89
N ILE A 80 0.59 12.95 -11.07
CA ILE A 80 0.68 13.38 -9.68
C ILE A 80 1.41 14.72 -9.66
N PRO A 81 0.75 15.81 -9.22
CA PRO A 81 1.41 17.11 -9.12
C PRO A 81 2.64 17.02 -8.21
N ASP A 82 3.71 17.72 -8.58
CA ASP A 82 4.95 17.84 -7.79
C ASP A 82 5.69 16.52 -7.51
N ALA A 83 5.34 15.43 -8.21
CA ALA A 83 6.14 14.21 -8.16
C ALA A 83 7.59 14.47 -8.60
N GLY A 84 8.55 13.95 -7.85
CA GLY A 84 9.98 14.19 -8.01
C GLY A 84 10.53 15.36 -7.19
N ASN A 85 9.73 15.99 -6.31
CA ASN A 85 10.16 17.12 -5.47
C ASN A 85 11.03 16.75 -4.25
N GLY A 86 11.48 15.49 -4.15
CA GLY A 86 12.28 14.99 -3.02
C GLY A 86 11.46 14.48 -1.82
N TYR A 87 10.13 14.64 -1.84
CA TYR A 87 9.20 14.00 -0.89
C TYR A 87 8.25 13.01 -1.59
N LEU A 88 7.82 13.32 -2.81
CA LEU A 88 6.79 12.59 -3.52
C LEU A 88 7.35 11.85 -4.73
N TRP A 89 7.05 10.56 -4.88
CA TRP A 89 7.39 9.74 -6.04
C TRP A 89 6.13 9.16 -6.67
N ASP A 90 5.96 9.38 -7.98
CA ASP A 90 4.99 8.63 -8.77
C ASP A 90 5.61 7.28 -9.17
N VAL A 91 5.08 6.20 -8.61
CA VAL A 91 5.50 4.83 -8.90
C VAL A 91 4.40 4.05 -9.61
N GLY A 92 3.43 4.71 -10.25
CA GLY A 92 2.33 4.09 -10.99
C GLY A 92 2.77 3.12 -12.09
N THR A 93 3.92 3.37 -12.72
CA THR A 93 4.47 2.56 -13.83
C THR A 93 5.56 1.58 -13.40
N TYR A 94 5.89 1.53 -12.10
CA TYR A 94 6.89 0.58 -11.61
C TYR A 94 6.44 -0.87 -11.88
N PRO A 95 7.30 -1.76 -12.40
CA PRO A 95 6.82 -3.04 -12.92
C PRO A 95 6.38 -4.03 -11.84
N ASP A 96 7.02 -4.02 -10.67
CA ASP A 96 6.80 -5.03 -9.63
C ASP A 96 6.25 -4.43 -8.33
N MET A 97 4.99 -4.74 -8.03
CA MET A 97 4.35 -4.34 -6.79
C MET A 97 5.01 -4.98 -5.56
N ALA A 98 5.52 -6.21 -5.64
CA ALA A 98 6.14 -6.88 -4.51
C ALA A 98 7.43 -6.18 -4.08
N GLU A 99 8.20 -5.63 -5.03
CA GLU A 99 9.37 -4.80 -4.72
C GLU A 99 8.98 -3.50 -4.01
N LEU A 100 7.87 -2.85 -4.41
CA LEU A 100 7.34 -1.67 -3.72
C LEU A 100 6.88 -2.00 -2.30
N LEU A 101 6.14 -3.11 -2.13
CA LEU A 101 5.72 -3.61 -0.81
C LEU A 101 6.93 -3.95 0.07
N LEU A 102 8.00 -4.49 -0.51
CA LEU A 102 9.22 -4.85 0.20
C LEU A 102 9.95 -3.62 0.79
N ILE A 103 10.00 -2.51 0.06
CA ILE A 103 10.67 -1.29 0.54
C ILE A 103 9.78 -0.41 1.41
N ALA A 104 8.46 -0.60 1.41
CA ALA A 104 7.53 0.21 2.16
C ALA A 104 7.59 -0.08 3.67
N ASP A 105 7.83 0.95 4.47
CA ASP A 105 7.75 0.89 5.94
C ASP A 105 6.31 0.96 6.43
N VAL A 106 5.44 1.60 5.66
CA VAL A 106 4.01 1.76 5.94
C VAL A 106 3.23 1.68 4.64
N LEU A 107 2.14 0.91 4.63
CA LEU A 107 1.18 0.91 3.52
C LEU A 107 -0.02 1.77 3.89
N VAL A 108 -0.33 2.76 3.05
CA VAL A 108 -1.62 3.43 3.02
C VAL A 108 -2.41 2.88 1.85
N THR A 109 -3.60 2.34 2.10
CA THR A 109 -4.48 1.83 1.04
C THR A 109 -5.94 2.07 1.41
N ASP A 110 -6.89 1.56 0.64
CA ASP A 110 -8.31 1.60 0.96
C ASP A 110 -8.90 0.18 0.96
N TYR A 111 -9.42 -0.28 -0.17
CA TYR A 111 -10.09 -1.57 -0.32
C TYR A 111 -9.28 -2.50 -1.23
N SER A 112 -7.98 -2.24 -1.35
CA SER A 112 -7.07 -2.98 -2.23
C SER A 112 -6.71 -4.35 -1.65
N SER A 113 -6.67 -5.37 -2.51
CA SER A 113 -6.12 -6.68 -2.12
C SER A 113 -4.63 -6.64 -1.75
N ALA A 114 -3.92 -5.54 -2.06
CA ALA A 114 -2.54 -5.33 -1.62
C ALA A 114 -2.37 -5.43 -0.09
N MET A 115 -3.42 -5.19 0.70
CA MET A 115 -3.38 -5.37 2.15
C MET A 115 -3.04 -6.81 2.57
N PHE A 116 -3.52 -7.81 1.82
CA PHE A 116 -3.27 -9.23 2.11
C PHE A 116 -1.80 -9.59 1.85
N ASP A 117 -1.23 -9.09 0.76
CA ASP A 117 0.19 -9.31 0.45
C ASP A 117 1.09 -8.59 1.47
N PHE A 118 0.77 -7.33 1.79
CA PHE A 118 1.59 -6.52 2.69
C PHE A 118 1.52 -6.97 4.14
N ALA A 119 0.43 -7.61 4.57
CA ALA A 119 0.32 -8.21 5.90
C ALA A 119 1.47 -9.17 6.22
N ASN A 120 2.03 -9.85 5.20
CA ASN A 120 3.20 -10.73 5.36
C ASN A 120 4.44 -10.00 5.88
N THR A 121 4.59 -8.70 5.61
CA THR A 121 5.74 -7.90 6.04
C THR A 121 5.78 -7.66 7.55
N GLY A 122 4.64 -7.70 8.24
CA GLY A 122 4.54 -7.35 9.65
C GLY A 122 4.53 -5.83 9.91
N ARG A 123 4.49 -5.01 8.86
CA ARG A 123 4.57 -3.56 8.94
C ARG A 123 3.19 -2.89 8.96
N PRO A 124 3.08 -1.68 9.55
CA PRO A 124 1.79 -1.01 9.77
C PRO A 124 1.03 -0.71 8.48
N MET A 125 -0.30 -0.83 8.55
CA MET A 125 -1.23 -0.48 7.48
C MET A 125 -2.20 0.60 7.97
N LEU A 126 -2.47 1.61 7.15
CA LEU A 126 -3.49 2.62 7.40
C LEU A 126 -4.48 2.62 6.23
N PHE A 127 -5.77 2.69 6.54
CA PHE A 127 -6.82 2.58 5.53
C PHE A 127 -7.49 3.94 5.32
N PHE A 128 -7.27 4.58 4.17
CA PHE A 128 -7.83 5.88 3.84
C PHE A 128 -9.20 5.75 3.15
N THR A 129 -10.20 5.44 3.95
CA THR A 129 -11.58 5.09 3.56
C THR A 129 -12.49 6.31 3.50
N HIS A 130 -12.08 7.34 2.75
CA HIS A 130 -12.80 8.62 2.61
C HIS A 130 -14.22 8.51 2.03
N ASP A 131 -14.56 7.36 1.45
CA ASP A 131 -15.82 7.09 0.77
C ASP A 131 -16.45 5.74 1.15
N LEU A 132 -16.16 5.23 2.35
CA LEU A 132 -16.56 3.90 2.83
C LEU A 132 -18.04 3.56 2.57
N ALA A 133 -18.94 4.45 2.98
CA ALA A 133 -20.38 4.23 2.79
C ALA A 133 -20.75 4.09 1.31
N HIS A 134 -20.19 4.94 0.44
CA HIS A 134 -20.43 4.87 -0.99
C HIS A 134 -19.84 3.61 -1.62
N TYR A 135 -18.63 3.22 -1.23
CA TYR A 135 -17.98 2.02 -1.76
C TYR A 135 -18.74 0.73 -1.40
N ARG A 136 -19.14 0.62 -0.13
CA ARG A 136 -19.91 -0.52 0.39
C ARG A 136 -21.28 -0.63 -0.26
N ASP A 137 -22.01 0.48 -0.31
CA ASP A 137 -23.44 0.46 -0.64
C ASP A 137 -23.68 0.57 -2.16
N ASN A 138 -22.75 1.16 -2.94
CA ASN A 138 -23.00 1.52 -4.33
C ASN A 138 -21.97 1.02 -5.37
N LEU A 139 -20.81 0.49 -4.96
CA LEU A 139 -19.76 0.09 -5.91
C LEU A 139 -19.54 -1.43 -5.96
N ARG A 140 -18.82 -1.99 -4.99
CA ARG A 140 -18.36 -3.39 -5.07
C ARG A 140 -18.82 -4.27 -3.90
N GLY A 141 -19.36 -3.66 -2.84
CA GLY A 141 -19.56 -4.36 -1.57
C GLY A 141 -18.24 -4.90 -1.00
N PHE A 142 -18.32 -5.68 0.07
CA PHE A 142 -17.16 -6.36 0.64
C PHE A 142 -17.38 -7.88 0.67
N THR A 143 -16.32 -8.64 0.37
CA THR A 143 -16.32 -10.11 0.48
C THR A 143 -16.14 -10.60 1.91
N PHE A 144 -15.80 -9.71 2.84
CA PHE A 144 -15.66 -9.93 4.28
C PHE A 144 -16.04 -8.65 5.04
N ASP A 145 -16.15 -8.71 6.37
CA ASP A 145 -16.45 -7.53 7.17
C ASP A 145 -15.21 -6.64 7.30
N PHE A 146 -14.94 -5.85 6.27
CA PHE A 146 -13.74 -5.01 6.19
C PHE A 146 -13.66 -4.04 7.38
N GLU A 147 -14.79 -3.51 7.85
CA GLU A 147 -14.81 -2.57 8.97
C GLU A 147 -14.36 -3.23 10.28
N ALA A 148 -14.76 -4.48 10.50
CA ALA A 148 -14.39 -5.26 11.67
C ALA A 148 -12.98 -5.86 11.57
N GLU A 149 -12.55 -6.24 10.36
CA GLU A 149 -11.37 -7.08 10.15
C GLU A 149 -10.12 -6.33 9.70
N ALA A 150 -10.22 -5.06 9.30
CA ALA A 150 -9.07 -4.30 8.83
C ALA A 150 -7.91 -4.30 9.86
N PRO A 151 -6.67 -4.63 9.45
CA PRO A 151 -5.50 -4.73 10.33
C PRO A 151 -4.92 -3.37 10.76
N GLY A 152 -5.70 -2.30 10.68
CA GLY A 152 -5.26 -0.94 10.93
C GLY A 152 -6.44 0.03 11.03
N PRO A 153 -6.19 1.33 11.30
CA PRO A 153 -7.25 2.30 11.46
C PRO A 153 -7.92 2.62 10.11
N LEU A 154 -9.23 2.85 10.17
CA LEU A 154 -10.01 3.41 9.06
C LEU A 154 -10.09 4.92 9.25
N LEU A 155 -9.59 5.67 8.28
CA LEU A 155 -9.39 7.12 8.34
C LEU A 155 -10.18 7.74 7.19
N ALA A 156 -11.04 8.71 7.48
CA ALA A 156 -11.89 9.32 6.46
C ALA A 156 -11.32 10.65 5.94
N GLY A 157 -10.51 11.33 6.76
CA GLY A 157 -9.93 12.63 6.45
C GLY A 157 -8.44 12.61 6.15
N SER A 158 -7.99 13.46 5.22
CA SER A 158 -6.57 13.67 4.94
C SER A 158 -5.79 14.09 6.19
N ALA A 159 -6.35 14.98 7.02
CA ALA A 159 -5.69 15.44 8.24
C ALA A 159 -5.53 14.31 9.26
N GLU A 160 -6.52 13.42 9.37
CA GLU A 160 -6.47 12.23 10.23
C GLU A 160 -5.39 11.26 9.76
N LEU A 161 -5.29 11.04 8.44
CA LEU A 161 -4.24 10.22 7.83
C LEU A 161 -2.84 10.78 8.11
N VAL A 162 -2.62 12.07 7.87
CA VAL A 162 -1.32 12.72 8.13
C VAL A 162 -0.96 12.64 9.61
N ALA A 163 -1.93 12.89 10.51
CA ALA A 163 -1.70 12.76 11.94
C ALA A 163 -1.35 11.32 12.34
N ALA A 164 -2.05 10.32 11.80
CA ALA A 164 -1.77 8.90 12.06
C ALA A 164 -0.38 8.48 11.56
N LEU A 165 0.04 8.93 10.37
CA LEU A 165 1.38 8.70 9.84
C LEU A 165 2.49 9.31 10.72
N GLY A 166 2.24 10.48 11.33
CA GLY A 166 3.17 11.12 12.26
C GLY A 166 3.37 10.34 13.58
N ARG A 167 2.44 9.46 13.94
CA ARG A 167 2.51 8.59 15.14
C ARG A 167 2.35 7.11 14.80
N VAL A 168 2.84 6.70 13.62
CA VAL A 168 2.55 5.38 13.06
C VAL A 168 2.94 4.21 13.97
N ASP A 169 4.02 4.34 14.74
CA ASP A 169 4.47 3.29 15.66
C ASP A 169 3.48 3.09 16.82
N ALA A 170 2.86 4.18 17.32
CA ALA A 170 1.81 4.10 18.33
C ALA A 170 0.50 3.52 17.75
N VAL A 171 0.12 3.95 16.54
CA VAL A 171 -1.03 3.39 15.81
C VAL A 171 -0.85 1.89 15.57
N ALA A 172 0.35 1.46 15.19
CA ALA A 172 0.66 0.05 14.99
C ALA A 172 0.47 -0.77 16.28
N ALA A 173 0.91 -0.22 17.41
CA ALA A 173 0.71 -0.85 18.72
C ALA A 173 -0.78 -0.93 19.12
N GLU A 174 -1.56 0.13 18.86
CA GLU A 174 -3.01 0.19 19.08
C GLU A 174 -3.78 -0.89 18.27
N HIS A 175 -3.23 -1.31 17.12
CA HIS A 175 -3.86 -2.26 16.20
C HIS A 175 -3.17 -3.64 16.12
N ALA A 176 -2.19 -3.92 16.99
CA ALA A 176 -1.38 -5.14 16.92
C ALA A 176 -2.22 -6.43 16.94
N ASP A 177 -3.24 -6.51 17.81
CA ASP A 177 -4.11 -7.69 17.91
C ASP A 177 -4.93 -7.92 16.64
N ARG A 178 -5.46 -6.85 16.03
CA ARG A 178 -6.19 -6.93 14.75
C ARG A 178 -5.26 -7.37 13.62
N TYR A 179 -4.05 -6.82 13.60
CA TYR A 179 -3.04 -7.19 12.62
C TYR A 179 -2.67 -8.67 12.72
N ALA A 180 -2.46 -9.18 13.95
CA ALA A 180 -2.17 -10.59 14.19
C ALA A 180 -3.32 -11.50 13.75
N ALA A 181 -4.56 -11.17 14.12
CA ALA A 181 -5.75 -11.93 13.72
C ALA A 181 -5.93 -11.94 12.19
N PHE A 182 -5.68 -10.82 11.52
CA PHE A 182 -5.74 -10.72 10.07
C PHE A 182 -4.70 -11.64 9.40
N ARG A 183 -3.46 -11.65 9.90
CA ARG A 183 -2.41 -12.55 9.40
C ARG A 183 -2.74 -14.01 9.60
N GLU A 184 -3.24 -14.38 10.78
CA GLU A 184 -3.64 -15.75 11.08
C GLU A 184 -4.73 -16.23 10.12
N ARG A 185 -5.67 -15.33 9.78
CA ARG A 185 -6.80 -15.66 8.90
C ARG A 185 -6.44 -15.72 7.42
N TYR A 186 -5.55 -14.86 6.95
CA TYR A 186 -5.36 -14.62 5.52
C TYR A 186 -3.96 -14.90 4.98
N CYS A 187 -2.95 -15.08 5.84
CA CYS A 187 -1.55 -15.24 5.45
C CYS A 187 -0.95 -16.58 5.91
N ASP A 188 -1.78 -17.53 6.34
CA ASP A 188 -1.35 -18.82 6.90
C ASP A 188 -0.64 -19.74 5.88
N LEU A 189 -0.87 -19.54 4.59
CA LEU A 189 -0.29 -20.34 3.50
C LEU A 189 0.95 -19.71 2.83
N ASP A 190 1.32 -18.48 3.19
CA ASP A 190 2.47 -17.79 2.61
C ASP A 190 3.77 -18.20 3.32
N ASP A 191 4.55 -19.08 2.67
CA ASP A 191 5.83 -19.61 3.19
C ASP A 191 7.04 -19.31 2.28
N GLY A 192 6.82 -18.48 1.26
CA GLY A 192 7.82 -18.10 0.27
C GLY A 192 8.24 -19.19 -0.71
N ARG A 193 7.46 -20.27 -0.85
CA ARG A 193 7.77 -21.40 -1.74
C ARG A 193 6.70 -21.64 -2.79
N ALA A 194 5.81 -20.68 -3.03
CA ALA A 194 4.72 -20.85 -3.97
C ALA A 194 5.24 -21.10 -5.40
N ALA A 195 6.24 -20.36 -5.85
CA ALA A 195 6.83 -20.54 -7.18
C ALA A 195 7.49 -21.92 -7.34
N SER A 196 8.23 -22.37 -6.32
CA SER A 196 8.85 -23.71 -6.32
C SER A 196 7.80 -24.80 -6.44
N ARG A 197 6.71 -24.71 -5.66
CA ARG A 197 5.61 -25.69 -5.72
C ARG A 197 4.97 -25.76 -7.11
N VAL A 198 4.79 -24.63 -7.78
CA VAL A 198 4.23 -24.58 -9.14
C VAL A 198 5.18 -25.23 -10.15
N VAL A 199 6.47 -24.91 -10.10
CA VAL A 199 7.49 -25.51 -10.97
C VAL A 199 7.56 -27.03 -10.76
N ASP A 200 7.61 -27.47 -9.49
CA ASP A 200 7.63 -28.90 -9.16
C ASP A 200 6.38 -29.63 -9.68
N ALA A 201 5.20 -29.01 -9.63
CA ALA A 201 3.98 -29.59 -10.14
C ALA A 201 3.98 -29.70 -11.68
N LEU A 202 4.52 -28.70 -12.38
CA LEU A 202 4.64 -28.71 -13.84
C LEU A 202 5.64 -29.76 -14.34
N LEU A 203 6.75 -29.95 -13.62
CA LEU A 203 7.82 -30.88 -13.98
C LEU A 203 7.55 -32.34 -13.55
N LYS A 204 6.49 -32.59 -12.75
CA LYS A 204 6.05 -33.94 -12.35
C LYS A 204 5.05 -34.58 -13.32
N ASN A 205 4.64 -33.87 -14.37
CA ASN A 205 3.92 -34.41 -15.53
C ASN A 205 4.90 -34.86 -16.63
#